data_AF-A0A7C5VLD5-F1
#
_entry.id   AF-A0A7C5VLD5-F1
#
_cell.length_a   1.000
_cell.length_b   1.000
_cell.length_c   1.000
_cell.angle_alpha   90.00
_cell.angle_beta   90.00
_cell.angle_gamma   90.00
#
_symmetry.space_group_name_H-M   'P 1'
#
loop_
_entity.id
_entity.type
_entity.pdbx_description
1 polymer ?
#
loop_
_entity_poly.entity_id
_entity_poly.type
_entity_poly.pdbx_seq_one_letter_code
_entity_poly.pdbx_strand_id
1 'polypeptide(L)'
;MKKLVILFAVVLLAMLALYRFYRLTSLENVKELSILLVYNPETIDSCRHVINAYTSVLEEEGVPFKAIPYDFLFSLNIDEVLIRKHPAIIFPDCLNQKLHRDIKNWLKKYITFGGSAFIVYDVGIRDYKGAYLKQTIFSEIVGVNYITYDKLRTGSYTYGYFRVKDNSLLAVPPGKLDEKHSLIKGYVYDNLLYPIARVDVLDDNYYLIADALSIDGYIYPGIVIKKYGKGIALWVNLPLGSLKAYSDDLPLRLTLRAFLFKLLRLPHLVNVPKARGGLVINWHIDANTDWSSIPMMIKEGYVSENLEQSFHITAGDFRDVSGDGLGFDACGKGEIYVRMLLPYGVIGSHGGWAHNWFSNGIIEGKIGHEQIREYIQKNNACLERITVYKLREYSAPNGVHPQPYITKILEDLGFNSYYYVGDSGSSPNRTFFNGFKVSNKVVAFPVITYEKNASLYEIQKAGVPENKVKEFLFGILDYVNRERVVRLFYSHPYDIPRYPLAVKEFIKKAEELSKKGEIEVKPMSYFAEFLLRFIKTKYIFKVYNENMVVILKN
;
A
#
# COMPACT_ATOMS: atom_id res chain seq x y z
N MET A 1 46.52 17.51 -27.49
CA MET A 1 45.55 17.59 -26.37
C MET A 1 44.29 18.40 -26.68
N LYS A 2 44.35 19.70 -27.03
CA LYS A 2 43.15 20.52 -27.31
C LYS A 2 42.19 19.94 -28.37
N LYS A 3 42.70 19.43 -29.50
CA LYS A 3 41.87 18.80 -30.55
C LYS A 3 41.15 17.52 -30.07
N LEU A 4 41.78 16.74 -29.19
CA LEU A 4 41.20 15.51 -28.65
C LEU A 4 40.08 15.81 -27.64
N VAL A 5 40.26 16.86 -26.82
CA VAL A 5 39.24 17.35 -25.88
C VAL A 5 38.03 17.91 -26.62
N ILE A 6 38.25 18.68 -27.69
CA ILE A 6 37.16 19.19 -28.55
C ILE A 6 36.41 18.04 -29.21
N LEU A 7 37.13 17.05 -29.77
CA LEU A 7 36.50 15.88 -30.37
C LEU A 7 35.66 15.10 -29.35
N PHE A 8 36.18 14.88 -28.15
CA PHE A 8 35.47 14.20 -27.08
C PHE A 8 34.20 14.97 -26.64
N ALA A 9 34.29 16.30 -26.52
CA ALA A 9 33.15 17.15 -26.20
C ALA A 9 32.07 17.11 -27.30
N VAL A 10 32.47 17.13 -28.58
CA VAL A 10 31.54 17.03 -29.72
C VAL A 10 30.86 15.65 -29.75
N VAL A 11 31.60 14.56 -29.53
CA VAL A 11 31.04 13.22 -29.47
C VAL A 11 30.08 13.06 -28.29
N LEU A 12 30.42 13.60 -27.12
CA LEU A 12 29.54 13.59 -25.94
C LEU A 12 28.25 14.39 -26.20
N LEU A 13 28.35 15.57 -26.82
CA LEU A 13 27.18 16.37 -27.20
C LEU A 13 26.32 15.65 -28.24
N ALA A 14 26.94 14.99 -29.24
CA ALA A 14 26.23 14.20 -30.23
C ALA A 14 25.51 12.99 -29.57
N MET A 15 26.15 12.30 -28.63
CA MET A 15 25.53 11.21 -27.87
C MET A 15 24.37 11.70 -26.99
N LEU A 16 24.51 12.85 -26.32
CA LEU A 16 23.43 13.46 -25.54
C LEU A 16 22.26 13.91 -26.44
N ALA A 17 22.55 14.46 -27.62
CA ALA A 17 21.54 14.83 -28.61
C ALA A 17 20.82 13.60 -29.17
N LEU A 18 21.55 12.54 -29.53
CA LEU A 18 21.00 11.25 -29.95
C LEU A 18 20.15 10.60 -28.86
N TYR A 19 20.60 10.64 -27.60
CA TYR A 19 19.84 10.13 -26.46
C TYR A 19 18.55 10.92 -26.24
N ARG A 20 18.60 12.26 -26.32
CA ARG A 20 17.42 13.12 -26.23
C ARG A 20 16.46 12.88 -27.41
N PHE A 21 16.98 12.77 -28.63
CA PHE A 21 16.21 12.49 -29.83
C PHE A 21 15.55 11.10 -29.78
N TYR A 22 16.27 10.09 -29.30
CA TYR A 22 15.71 8.75 -29.05
C TYR A 22 14.60 8.78 -27.99
N ARG A 23 14.77 9.55 -26.91
CA ARG A 23 13.74 9.73 -25.88
C ARG A 23 12.49 10.43 -26.43
N LEU A 24 12.67 11.51 -27.20
CA LEU A 24 11.60 12.23 -27.90
C LEU A 24 10.84 11.30 -28.83
N THR A 25 11.55 10.63 -29.73
CA THR A 25 10.94 9.65 -30.65
C THR A 25 10.31 8.49 -29.90
N SER A 26 10.82 8.04 -28.74
CA SER A 26 10.17 7.00 -27.93
C SER A 26 8.88 7.45 -27.21
N LEU A 27 8.65 8.76 -27.11
CA LEU A 27 7.40 9.32 -26.56
C LEU A 27 6.42 9.63 -27.70
N GLU A 28 6.93 10.10 -28.84
CA GLU A 28 6.13 10.41 -30.03
C GLU A 28 5.73 9.18 -30.85
N ASN A 29 6.62 8.20 -31.08
CA ASN A 29 6.36 7.01 -31.91
C ASN A 29 5.57 5.89 -31.20
N VAL A 30 5.20 6.10 -29.96
CA VAL A 30 4.58 5.06 -29.16
C VAL A 30 3.06 5.29 -29.15
N LYS A 31 2.31 4.39 -29.79
CA LYS A 31 0.83 4.32 -29.78
C LYS A 31 0.27 3.92 -28.39
N GLU A 32 1.02 4.16 -27.33
CA GLU A 32 0.83 3.51 -26.03
C GLU A 32 0.50 4.52 -24.95
N LEU A 33 -0.57 4.24 -24.22
CA LEU A 33 -1.02 5.03 -23.09
C LEU A 33 -0.08 4.82 -21.90
N SER A 34 0.39 5.91 -21.30
CA SER A 34 1.15 5.90 -20.05
C SER A 34 1.05 7.23 -19.32
N ILE A 35 1.12 7.24 -17.99
CA ILE A 35 1.22 8.48 -17.22
C ILE A 35 2.66 8.95 -17.13
N LEU A 36 2.88 10.26 -16.93
CA LEU A 36 4.22 10.81 -16.74
C LEU A 36 4.50 11.00 -15.26
N LEU A 37 5.53 10.31 -14.74
CA LEU A 37 6.03 10.50 -13.38
C LEU A 37 7.24 11.44 -13.44
N VAL A 38 7.05 12.67 -12.97
CA VAL A 38 8.03 13.74 -13.16
C VAL A 38 9.01 13.79 -11.99
N TYR A 39 10.30 13.95 -12.30
CA TYR A 39 11.33 14.16 -11.29
C TYR A 39 12.25 15.32 -11.64
N ASN A 40 12.93 15.89 -10.64
CA ASN A 40 14.06 16.79 -10.88
C ASN A 40 15.39 16.03 -10.84
N PRO A 41 16.22 16.08 -11.91
CA PRO A 41 17.55 15.48 -11.91
C PRO A 41 18.45 15.89 -10.75
N GLU A 42 18.28 17.11 -10.22
CA GLU A 42 19.11 17.63 -9.12
C GLU A 42 18.76 17.01 -7.76
N THR A 43 17.52 16.53 -7.57
CA THR A 43 17.04 15.98 -6.28
C THR A 43 16.76 14.49 -6.33
N ILE A 44 16.86 13.86 -7.50
CA ILE A 44 16.55 12.43 -7.68
C ILE A 44 17.40 11.53 -6.77
N ASP A 45 18.64 11.92 -6.47
CA ASP A 45 19.52 11.13 -5.60
C ASP A 45 19.12 11.25 -4.12
N SER A 46 18.88 12.48 -3.63
CA SER A 46 18.43 12.70 -2.24
C SER A 46 17.01 12.21 -1.99
N CYS A 47 16.15 12.21 -3.02
CA CYS A 47 14.76 11.79 -2.96
C CYS A 47 14.51 10.45 -3.67
N ARG A 48 15.56 9.61 -3.82
CA ARG A 48 15.46 8.32 -4.53
C ARG A 48 14.39 7.40 -3.96
N HIS A 49 14.19 7.47 -2.65
CA HIS A 49 13.17 6.72 -1.93
C HIS A 49 11.75 7.05 -2.43
N VAL A 50 11.45 8.32 -2.75
CA VAL A 50 10.14 8.76 -3.27
C VAL A 50 9.89 8.15 -4.65
N ILE A 51 10.82 8.27 -5.60
CA ILE A 51 10.58 7.74 -6.95
C ILE A 51 10.40 6.22 -6.92
N ASN A 52 11.14 5.53 -6.04
CA ASN A 52 11.00 4.09 -5.83
C ASN A 52 9.64 3.73 -5.22
N ALA A 53 9.13 4.51 -4.27
CA ALA A 53 7.82 4.33 -3.67
C ALA A 53 6.69 4.45 -4.70
N TYR A 54 6.66 5.52 -5.50
CA TYR A 54 5.68 5.69 -6.58
C TYR A 54 5.78 4.58 -7.63
N THR A 55 7.00 4.24 -8.05
CA THR A 55 7.24 3.12 -8.98
C THR A 55 6.64 1.83 -8.41
N SER A 56 6.86 1.56 -7.13
CA SER A 56 6.35 0.33 -6.49
C SER A 56 4.83 0.25 -6.54
N VAL A 57 4.14 1.32 -6.17
CA VAL A 57 2.67 1.35 -6.14
C VAL A 57 2.09 1.32 -7.55
N LEU A 58 2.67 2.05 -8.51
CA LEU A 58 2.21 2.05 -9.91
C LEU A 58 2.37 0.67 -10.58
N GLU A 59 3.48 -0.01 -10.32
CA GLU A 59 3.70 -1.40 -10.77
C GLU A 59 2.67 -2.36 -10.13
N GLU A 60 2.42 -2.22 -8.82
CA GLU A 60 1.47 -3.05 -8.10
C GLU A 60 0.01 -2.81 -8.51
N GLU A 61 -0.34 -1.61 -8.97
CA GLU A 61 -1.68 -1.22 -9.44
C GLU A 61 -1.85 -1.36 -10.97
N GLY A 62 -0.86 -1.90 -11.69
CA GLY A 62 -0.98 -2.16 -13.12
C GLY A 62 -1.09 -0.91 -13.98
N VAL A 63 -0.48 0.21 -13.54
CA VAL A 63 -0.52 1.49 -14.26
C VAL A 63 0.69 1.63 -15.17
N PRO A 64 0.52 1.83 -16.49
CA PRO A 64 1.65 2.12 -17.37
C PRO A 64 2.17 3.54 -17.09
N PHE A 65 3.47 3.69 -16.84
CA PHE A 65 4.07 4.99 -16.56
C PHE A 65 5.46 5.16 -17.18
N LYS A 66 5.87 6.41 -17.36
CA LYS A 66 7.22 6.80 -17.78
C LYS A 66 7.78 7.83 -16.81
N ALA A 67 8.92 7.51 -16.20
CA ALA A 67 9.67 8.47 -15.41
C ALA A 67 10.48 9.40 -16.33
N ILE A 68 10.24 10.70 -16.22
CA ILE A 68 10.91 11.73 -17.03
C ILE A 68 11.36 12.92 -16.19
N PRO A 69 12.47 13.57 -16.55
CA PRO A 69 12.89 14.77 -15.85
C PRO A 69 11.98 15.94 -16.25
N TYR A 70 11.72 16.87 -15.33
CA TYR A 70 10.75 17.95 -15.55
C TYR A 70 11.10 18.85 -16.74
N ASP A 71 12.39 19.07 -17.01
CA ASP A 71 12.88 19.91 -18.10
C ASP A 71 12.56 19.32 -19.48
N PHE A 72 12.43 17.99 -19.55
CA PHE A 72 12.01 17.30 -20.75
C PHE A 72 10.56 17.63 -21.15
N LEU A 73 9.71 18.05 -20.20
CA LEU A 73 8.34 18.47 -20.52
C LEU A 73 8.31 19.63 -21.52
N PHE A 74 9.27 20.55 -21.44
CA PHE A 74 9.37 21.68 -22.39
C PHE A 74 9.64 21.26 -23.83
N SER A 75 10.15 20.04 -24.05
CA SER A 75 10.38 19.49 -25.38
C SER A 75 9.15 18.82 -25.99
N LEU A 76 8.08 18.63 -25.21
CA LEU A 76 6.84 18.01 -25.67
C LEU A 76 5.91 19.07 -26.26
N ASN A 77 5.40 18.80 -27.47
CA ASN A 77 4.32 19.59 -28.02
C ASN A 77 3.00 19.24 -27.33
N ILE A 78 2.31 20.25 -26.81
CA ILE A 78 0.99 20.07 -26.19
C ILE A 78 -0.07 20.11 -27.28
N ASP A 79 -0.54 18.94 -27.66
CA ASP A 79 -1.62 18.69 -28.61
C ASP A 79 -2.52 17.54 -28.13
N GLU A 80 -3.57 17.23 -28.90
CA GLU A 80 -4.49 16.15 -28.56
C GLU A 80 -3.82 14.77 -28.52
N VAL A 81 -2.76 14.57 -29.31
CA VAL A 81 -2.01 13.31 -29.37
C VAL A 81 -1.28 13.09 -28.06
N LEU A 82 -0.64 14.12 -27.51
CA LEU A 82 0.00 14.09 -26.21
C LEU A 82 -1.01 13.74 -25.12
N ILE A 83 -2.16 14.43 -25.05
CA ILE A 83 -3.16 14.19 -24.01
C ILE A 83 -3.72 12.76 -24.08
N ARG A 84 -3.95 12.22 -25.28
CA ARG A 84 -4.43 10.83 -25.43
C ARG A 84 -3.38 9.80 -24.99
N LYS A 85 -2.10 10.05 -25.22
CA LYS A 85 -0.99 9.15 -24.84
C LYS A 85 -0.61 9.29 -23.37
N HIS A 86 -0.63 10.51 -22.88
CA HIS A 86 -0.22 10.92 -21.55
C HIS A 86 -1.31 11.77 -20.93
N PRO A 87 -2.43 11.16 -20.51
CA PRO A 87 -3.57 11.89 -19.95
C PRO A 87 -3.34 12.43 -18.54
N ALA A 88 -2.31 11.92 -17.85
CA ALA A 88 -2.00 12.30 -16.48
C ALA A 88 -0.50 12.54 -16.28
N ILE A 89 -0.18 13.55 -15.47
CA ILE A 89 1.18 13.87 -15.02
C ILE A 89 1.19 13.95 -13.51
N ILE A 90 2.16 13.31 -12.88
CA ILE A 90 2.34 13.27 -11.43
C ILE A 90 3.64 13.99 -11.08
N PHE A 91 3.56 14.95 -10.17
CA PHE A 91 4.67 15.62 -9.53
C PHE A 91 4.74 15.16 -8.07
N PRO A 92 5.58 14.16 -7.73
CA PRO A 92 5.77 13.73 -6.37
C PRO A 92 6.41 14.79 -5.45
N ASP A 93 6.16 14.61 -4.16
CA ASP A 93 6.83 15.28 -3.05
C ASP A 93 8.35 15.06 -3.08
N CYS A 94 9.13 15.96 -2.45
CA CYS A 94 10.61 15.94 -2.40
C CYS A 94 11.28 16.15 -3.77
N LEU A 95 10.99 15.28 -4.75
CA LEU A 95 11.58 15.26 -6.09
C LEU A 95 11.39 16.56 -6.85
N ASN A 96 10.30 17.29 -6.61
CA ASN A 96 9.96 18.46 -7.40
C ASN A 96 9.87 19.74 -6.57
N GLN A 97 10.53 19.82 -5.41
CA GLN A 97 10.56 21.06 -4.60
C GLN A 97 11.11 22.26 -5.38
N LYS A 98 12.08 22.01 -6.25
CA LYS A 98 12.73 23.00 -7.11
C LYS A 98 12.29 22.77 -8.55
N LEU A 99 11.68 23.77 -9.19
CA LEU A 99 11.28 23.71 -10.60
C LEU A 99 11.54 25.04 -11.30
N HIS A 100 11.72 25.00 -12.62
CA HIS A 100 11.81 26.22 -13.43
C HIS A 100 10.44 26.93 -13.48
N ARG A 101 10.39 28.26 -13.34
CA ARG A 101 9.11 29.01 -13.25
C ARG A 101 8.20 28.82 -14.47
N ASP A 102 8.77 28.65 -15.65
CA ASP A 102 8.00 28.46 -16.89
C ASP A 102 7.22 27.14 -16.93
N ILE A 103 7.52 26.18 -16.05
CA ILE A 103 6.76 24.93 -15.96
C ILE A 103 5.29 25.20 -15.62
N LYS A 104 5.01 26.29 -14.91
CA LYS A 104 3.65 26.75 -14.63
C LYS A 104 2.86 26.96 -15.92
N ASN A 105 3.44 27.67 -16.89
CA ASN A 105 2.76 27.99 -18.14
C ASN A 105 2.56 26.75 -19.00
N TRP A 106 3.58 25.87 -19.03
CA TRP A 106 3.47 24.57 -19.69
C TRP A 106 2.34 23.73 -19.08
N LEU A 107 2.30 23.60 -17.75
CA LEU A 107 1.29 22.80 -17.05
C LEU A 107 -0.11 23.41 -17.21
N LYS A 108 -0.26 24.74 -17.13
CA LYS A 108 -1.53 25.42 -17.43
C LYS A 108 -2.03 25.05 -18.81
N LYS A 109 -1.18 25.15 -19.84
CA LYS A 109 -1.53 24.77 -21.22
C LYS A 109 -1.92 23.29 -21.31
N TYR A 110 -1.14 22.39 -20.71
CA TYR A 110 -1.42 20.95 -20.70
C TYR A 110 -2.80 20.64 -20.10
N ILE A 111 -3.14 21.23 -18.94
CA ILE A 111 -4.44 20.99 -18.29
C ILE A 111 -5.58 21.63 -19.10
N THR A 112 -5.38 22.83 -19.67
CA THR A 112 -6.37 23.47 -20.54
C THR A 112 -6.73 22.60 -21.75
N PHE A 113 -5.76 21.88 -22.32
CA PHE A 113 -5.96 20.95 -23.43
C PHE A 113 -6.62 19.62 -23.04
N GLY A 114 -6.88 19.38 -21.74
CA GLY A 114 -7.57 18.19 -21.22
C GLY A 114 -6.70 17.22 -20.44
N GLY A 115 -5.39 17.49 -20.33
CA GLY A 115 -4.51 16.74 -19.45
C GLY A 115 -4.88 16.95 -17.97
N SER A 116 -4.47 16.02 -17.11
CA SER A 116 -4.67 16.14 -15.67
C SER A 116 -3.38 16.07 -14.88
N ALA A 117 -3.30 16.82 -13.78
CA ALA A 117 -2.10 16.93 -12.96
C ALA A 117 -2.36 16.45 -11.53
N PHE A 118 -1.44 15.67 -10.98
CA PHE A 118 -1.39 15.29 -9.57
C PHE A 118 -0.15 15.91 -8.94
N ILE A 119 -0.36 16.90 -8.06
CA ILE A 119 0.68 17.70 -7.43
C ILE A 119 0.70 17.37 -5.93
N VAL A 120 1.84 16.95 -5.42
CA VAL A 120 1.92 16.40 -4.06
C VAL A 120 2.73 17.28 -3.14
N TYR A 121 2.12 17.67 -2.01
CA TYR A 121 2.74 18.32 -0.86
C TYR A 121 3.53 19.58 -1.17
N ASP A 122 4.82 19.44 -1.50
CA ASP A 122 5.83 20.48 -1.47
C ASP A 122 6.44 20.78 -2.86
N VAL A 123 5.74 20.40 -3.92
CA VAL A 123 6.16 20.64 -5.30
C VAL A 123 6.29 22.15 -5.59
N GLY A 124 7.41 22.58 -6.17
CA GLY A 124 7.59 23.94 -6.66
C GLY A 124 7.58 25.02 -5.57
N ILE A 125 8.04 24.67 -4.36
CA ILE A 125 8.17 25.61 -3.23
C ILE A 125 9.47 26.43 -3.26
N ARG A 126 10.47 26.02 -4.05
CA ARG A 126 11.82 26.63 -4.11
C ARG A 126 12.16 27.14 -5.50
N ASP A 127 12.96 28.21 -5.53
CA ASP A 127 13.53 28.75 -6.77
C ASP A 127 14.81 28.01 -7.23
N TYR A 128 15.39 28.45 -8.34
CA TYR A 128 16.59 27.84 -8.92
C TYR A 128 17.85 27.98 -8.03
N LYS A 129 17.84 28.89 -7.04
CA LYS A 129 18.90 29.04 -6.04
C LYS A 129 18.63 28.24 -4.76
N GLY A 130 17.47 27.58 -4.68
CA GLY A 130 17.04 26.80 -3.51
C GLY A 130 16.35 27.63 -2.43
N ALA A 131 16.09 28.93 -2.67
CA ALA A 131 15.36 29.76 -1.73
C ALA A 131 13.86 29.46 -1.78
N TYR A 132 13.21 29.48 -0.61
CA TYR A 132 11.75 29.34 -0.54
C TYR A 132 11.06 30.52 -1.22
N LEU A 133 10.06 30.19 -2.04
CA LEU A 133 9.20 31.17 -2.67
C LEU A 133 8.18 31.70 -1.65
N LYS A 134 7.66 32.91 -1.88
CA LYS A 134 6.49 33.43 -1.15
C LYS A 134 5.20 32.71 -1.55
N GLN A 135 5.15 32.25 -2.79
CA GLN A 135 4.03 31.52 -3.36
C GLN A 135 4.55 30.39 -4.24
N THR A 136 3.98 29.19 -4.11
CA THR A 136 4.40 28.04 -4.91
C THR A 136 4.14 28.25 -6.40
N ILE A 137 4.92 27.59 -7.24
CA ILE A 137 4.81 27.70 -8.70
C ILE A 137 3.41 27.32 -9.21
N PHE A 138 2.70 26.42 -8.51
CA PHE A 138 1.40 25.91 -8.93
C PHE A 138 0.20 26.44 -8.13
N SER A 139 0.38 27.42 -7.22
CA SER A 139 -0.72 27.87 -6.35
C SER A 139 -1.96 28.35 -7.13
N GLU A 140 -1.80 29.00 -8.29
CA GLU A 140 -2.94 29.39 -9.15
C GLU A 140 -3.72 28.19 -9.71
N ILE A 141 -2.99 27.12 -10.04
CA ILE A 141 -3.55 25.91 -10.66
C ILE A 141 -4.36 25.11 -9.65
N VAL A 142 -3.90 25.05 -8.39
CA VAL A 142 -4.53 24.23 -7.33
C VAL A 142 -5.41 25.03 -6.38
N GLY A 143 -5.32 26.37 -6.38
CA GLY A 143 -6.13 27.26 -5.53
C GLY A 143 -5.59 27.47 -4.11
N VAL A 144 -4.47 26.84 -3.76
CA VAL A 144 -3.86 26.92 -2.42
C VAL A 144 -2.38 27.24 -2.52
N ASN A 145 -1.89 28.06 -1.58
CA ASN A 145 -0.48 28.30 -1.39
C ASN A 145 0.05 27.46 -0.24
N TYR A 146 0.82 26.42 -0.58
CA TYR A 146 1.37 25.46 0.37
C TYR A 146 2.84 25.73 0.73
N ILE A 147 3.28 26.98 0.58
CA ILE A 147 4.50 27.51 1.18
C ILE A 147 4.18 28.79 1.94
N THR A 148 4.42 28.79 3.24
CA THR A 148 4.16 29.93 4.14
C THR A 148 5.43 30.41 4.84
N TYR A 149 6.60 30.08 4.29
CA TYR A 149 7.89 30.24 4.98
C TYR A 149 8.26 31.71 5.23
N ASP A 150 7.79 32.63 4.40
CA ASP A 150 7.97 34.06 4.61
C ASP A 150 7.22 34.58 5.85
N LYS A 151 6.07 33.98 6.17
CA LYS A 151 5.22 34.31 7.33
C LYS A 151 5.56 33.50 8.57
N LEU A 152 5.64 32.18 8.43
CA LEU A 152 5.68 31.23 9.54
C LEU A 152 7.06 30.60 9.77
N ARG A 153 8.02 30.81 8.86
CA ARG A 153 9.39 30.26 8.95
C ARG A 153 9.34 28.73 9.19
N THR A 154 9.96 28.26 10.27
CA THR A 154 9.97 26.84 10.65
C THR A 154 8.57 26.29 10.98
N GLY A 155 7.60 27.15 11.27
CA GLY A 155 6.21 26.78 11.54
C GLY A 155 5.36 26.51 10.29
N SER A 156 5.91 26.63 9.07
CA SER A 156 5.18 26.37 7.82
C SER A 156 4.68 24.93 7.67
N TYR A 157 5.30 24.00 8.38
CA TYR A 157 4.89 22.62 8.44
C TYR A 157 4.53 22.26 9.87
N THR A 158 3.58 21.36 10.01
CA THR A 158 3.13 20.85 11.30
C THR A 158 2.68 19.41 11.14
N TYR A 159 2.16 18.84 12.20
CA TYR A 159 1.50 17.55 12.16
C TYR A 159 -0.01 17.73 12.23
N GLY A 160 -0.75 16.78 11.67
CA GLY A 160 -2.20 16.79 11.74
C GLY A 160 -2.84 15.48 11.35
N TYR A 161 -4.15 15.43 11.51
CA TYR A 161 -5.00 14.29 11.19
C TYR A 161 -5.71 14.56 9.88
N PHE A 162 -5.94 13.49 9.14
CA PHE A 162 -6.62 13.58 7.86
C PHE A 162 -8.07 13.16 7.97
N ARG A 163 -8.99 14.09 7.73
CA ARG A 163 -10.43 13.88 7.81
C ARG A 163 -11.02 13.72 6.43
N VAL A 164 -11.57 12.54 6.18
CA VAL A 164 -12.18 12.19 4.90
C VAL A 164 -13.57 12.78 4.82
N LYS A 165 -13.83 13.57 3.77
CA LYS A 165 -15.14 14.17 3.48
C LYS A 165 -15.88 13.42 2.40
N ASP A 166 -15.16 12.91 1.40
CA ASP A 166 -15.71 12.07 0.36
C ASP A 166 -14.99 10.72 0.29
N ASN A 167 -15.55 9.73 0.99
CA ASN A 167 -15.05 8.36 0.94
C ASN A 167 -15.49 7.61 -0.33
N SER A 168 -16.44 8.12 -1.11
CA SER A 168 -16.83 7.49 -2.39
C SER A 168 -15.69 7.58 -3.40
N LEU A 169 -14.93 8.69 -3.38
CA LEU A 169 -13.71 8.85 -4.16
C LEU A 169 -12.52 8.13 -3.51
N LEU A 170 -12.18 8.37 -2.25
CA LEU A 170 -10.98 7.72 -1.67
C LEU A 170 -11.11 6.20 -1.52
N ALA A 171 -12.31 5.70 -1.23
CA ALA A 171 -12.55 4.30 -0.84
C ALA A 171 -11.54 3.81 0.21
N VAL A 172 -11.48 4.53 1.34
CA VAL A 172 -10.81 4.06 2.54
C VAL A 172 -11.44 2.73 2.98
N PRO A 173 -10.63 1.70 3.33
CA PRO A 173 -11.16 0.42 3.78
C PRO A 173 -12.09 0.55 4.99
N PRO A 174 -13.11 -0.33 5.10
CA PRO A 174 -14.01 -0.35 6.26
C PRO A 174 -13.22 -0.48 7.57
N GLY A 175 -13.71 0.15 8.63
CA GLY A 175 -13.06 0.17 9.95
C GLY A 175 -11.85 1.11 10.07
N LYS A 176 -11.27 1.61 8.97
CA LYS A 176 -10.10 2.51 9.04
C LYS A 176 -10.43 3.97 9.33
N LEU A 177 -11.70 4.36 9.26
CA LEU A 177 -12.17 5.67 9.66
C LEU A 177 -12.80 5.59 11.04
N ASP A 178 -12.48 6.52 11.92
CA ASP A 178 -13.20 6.66 13.18
C ASP A 178 -14.65 7.10 12.92
N GLU A 179 -15.60 6.54 13.69
CA GLU A 179 -17.03 6.78 13.45
C GLU A 179 -17.44 8.25 13.64
N LYS A 180 -16.73 9.01 14.49
CA LYS A 180 -17.16 10.33 14.95
C LYS A 180 -16.64 11.45 14.06
N HIS A 181 -15.40 11.33 13.60
CA HIS A 181 -14.67 12.39 12.92
C HIS A 181 -14.17 11.99 11.54
N SER A 182 -14.32 10.73 11.11
CA SER A 182 -13.85 10.24 9.81
C SER A 182 -12.35 10.48 9.59
N LEU A 183 -11.56 10.36 10.67
CA LEU A 183 -10.11 10.38 10.68
C LEU A 183 -9.56 8.97 10.45
N ILE A 184 -8.44 8.88 9.75
CA ILE A 184 -7.78 7.61 9.48
C ILE A 184 -7.13 7.08 10.77
N LYS A 185 -7.41 5.84 11.14
CA LYS A 185 -6.81 5.15 12.31
C LYS A 185 -5.78 4.09 11.93
N GLY A 186 -4.84 3.83 12.83
CA GLY A 186 -3.83 2.76 12.71
C GLY A 186 -4.15 1.56 13.60
N TYR A 187 -3.48 0.43 13.42
CA TYR A 187 -3.52 -0.63 14.45
C TYR A 187 -2.74 -0.16 15.67
N VAL A 188 -3.27 -0.35 16.89
CA VAL A 188 -2.72 0.13 18.19
C VAL A 188 -2.67 1.66 18.33
N TYR A 189 -2.31 2.36 17.26
CA TYR A 189 -2.36 3.82 17.17
C TYR A 189 -3.81 4.30 17.08
N ASP A 190 -4.11 5.45 17.68
CA ASP A 190 -5.41 6.10 17.52
C ASP A 190 -5.49 6.75 16.12
N ASN A 191 -6.03 7.95 16.01
CA ASN A 191 -5.97 8.74 14.78
C ASN A 191 -4.49 8.92 14.33
N LEU A 192 -4.22 8.57 13.08
CA LEU A 192 -2.87 8.65 12.51
C LEU A 192 -2.46 10.09 12.28
N LEU A 193 -1.27 10.40 12.74
CA LEU A 193 -0.67 11.71 12.66
C LEU A 193 0.25 11.80 11.45
N TYR A 194 0.03 12.79 10.59
CA TYR A 194 0.79 12.99 9.37
C TYR A 194 1.46 14.37 9.33
N PRO A 195 2.62 14.49 8.67
CA PRO A 195 3.18 15.79 8.33
C PRO A 195 2.30 16.49 7.29
N ILE A 196 1.94 17.74 7.57
CA ILE A 196 1.08 18.59 6.74
C ILE A 196 1.70 19.98 6.58
N ALA A 197 1.39 20.66 5.48
CA ALA A 197 1.74 22.06 5.28
C ALA A 197 0.61 22.96 5.82
N ARG A 198 0.99 24.07 6.45
CA ARG A 198 0.07 25.18 6.71
C ARG A 198 -0.06 25.98 5.43
N VAL A 199 -1.28 26.12 4.94
CA VAL A 199 -1.55 26.70 3.63
C VAL A 199 -2.39 27.97 3.72
N ASP A 200 -2.18 28.89 2.79
CA ASP A 200 -3.13 29.97 2.52
C ASP A 200 -4.07 29.54 1.39
N VAL A 201 -5.38 29.66 1.59
CA VAL A 201 -6.35 29.46 0.50
C VAL A 201 -6.38 30.73 -0.35
N LEU A 202 -6.10 30.58 -1.64
CA LEU A 202 -6.10 31.69 -2.60
C LEU A 202 -7.39 31.76 -3.42
N ASP A 203 -7.96 30.59 -3.70
CA ASP A 203 -9.19 30.40 -4.45
C ASP A 203 -9.84 29.11 -3.93
N ASP A 204 -10.99 29.25 -3.28
CA ASP A 204 -11.75 28.17 -2.65
C ASP A 204 -12.71 27.47 -3.63
N ASN A 205 -12.70 27.83 -4.91
CA ASN A 205 -13.43 27.13 -5.97
C ASN A 205 -12.73 25.81 -6.38
N TYR A 206 -12.65 24.90 -5.42
CA TYR A 206 -12.20 23.52 -5.60
C TYR A 206 -13.18 22.56 -4.94
N TYR A 207 -13.12 21.29 -5.35
CA TYR A 207 -13.80 20.20 -4.67
C TYR A 207 -12.89 19.62 -3.59
N LEU A 208 -13.34 19.60 -2.33
CA LEU A 208 -12.58 19.13 -1.18
C LEU A 208 -12.91 17.65 -0.89
N ILE A 209 -11.94 16.75 -1.07
CA ILE A 209 -12.10 15.31 -0.75
C ILE A 209 -11.80 15.05 0.73
N ALA A 210 -10.83 15.77 1.29
CA ALA A 210 -10.41 15.63 2.68
C ALA A 210 -9.83 16.94 3.21
N ASP A 211 -9.98 17.18 4.51
CA ASP A 211 -9.27 18.25 5.23
C ASP A 211 -8.16 17.69 6.12
N ALA A 212 -7.21 18.56 6.46
CA ALA A 212 -6.12 18.29 7.37
C ALA A 212 -6.33 19.13 8.64
N LEU A 213 -6.67 18.46 9.75
CA LEU A 213 -6.81 19.06 11.07
C LEU A 213 -5.44 19.06 11.75
N SER A 214 -4.81 20.21 11.87
CA SER A 214 -3.52 20.33 12.55
C SER A 214 -3.64 20.09 14.05
N ILE A 215 -2.53 19.70 14.68
CA ILE A 215 -2.48 19.44 16.13
C ILE A 215 -2.80 20.67 16.99
N ASP A 216 -2.67 21.87 16.45
CA ASP A 216 -3.02 23.13 17.09
C ASP A 216 -4.44 23.62 16.73
N GLY A 217 -5.26 22.77 16.10
CA GLY A 217 -6.70 22.98 15.93
C GLY A 217 -7.10 23.74 14.67
N TYR A 218 -6.17 24.08 13.78
CA TYR A 218 -6.49 24.70 12.49
C TYR A 218 -6.88 23.66 11.45
N ILE A 219 -7.77 24.04 10.55
CA ILE A 219 -8.21 23.18 9.45
C ILE A 219 -7.62 23.74 8.16
N TYR A 220 -6.87 22.90 7.45
CA TYR A 220 -6.32 23.20 6.15
C TYR A 220 -6.94 22.27 5.10
N PRO A 221 -7.03 22.69 3.83
CA PRO A 221 -7.31 21.76 2.74
C PRO A 221 -6.31 20.60 2.74
N GLY A 222 -6.84 19.38 2.67
CA GLY A 222 -6.07 18.14 2.69
C GLY A 222 -5.92 17.56 1.29
N ILE A 223 -7.03 17.32 0.60
CA ILE A 223 -7.07 16.90 -0.81
C ILE A 223 -8.07 17.75 -1.55
N VAL A 224 -7.61 18.44 -2.59
CA VAL A 224 -8.46 19.31 -3.42
C VAL A 224 -8.37 18.91 -4.89
N ILE A 225 -9.51 18.96 -5.57
CA ILE A 225 -9.59 18.87 -7.03
C ILE A 225 -10.02 20.23 -7.54
N LYS A 226 -9.20 20.86 -8.37
CA LYS A 226 -9.55 22.09 -9.07
C LYS A 226 -9.69 21.82 -10.56
N LYS A 227 -10.82 22.23 -11.13
CA LYS A 227 -11.01 22.19 -12.59
C LYS A 227 -10.26 23.35 -13.23
N TYR A 228 -9.58 23.10 -14.33
CA TYR A 228 -8.86 24.13 -15.08
C TYR A 228 -8.96 23.87 -16.58
N GLY A 229 -9.71 24.69 -17.31
CA GLY A 229 -10.04 24.40 -18.71
C GLY A 229 -10.76 23.05 -18.87
N LYS A 230 -10.25 22.16 -19.73
CA LYS A 230 -10.85 20.83 -19.96
C LYS A 230 -10.37 19.75 -18.98
N GLY A 231 -9.32 20.01 -18.20
CA GLY A 231 -8.69 19.05 -17.30
C GLY A 231 -8.88 19.38 -15.81
N ILE A 232 -8.17 18.63 -14.97
CA ILE A 232 -8.18 18.83 -13.51
C ILE A 232 -6.76 18.86 -12.92
N ALA A 233 -6.62 19.54 -11.79
CA ALA A 233 -5.46 19.45 -10.91
C ALA A 233 -5.91 18.89 -9.55
N LEU A 234 -5.33 17.76 -9.15
CA LEU A 234 -5.44 17.21 -7.81
C LEU A 234 -4.22 17.66 -6.99
N TRP A 235 -4.44 18.25 -5.82
CA TRP A 235 -3.38 18.52 -4.85
C TRP A 235 -3.64 17.81 -3.53
N VAL A 236 -2.57 17.29 -2.92
CA VAL A 236 -2.61 16.53 -1.66
C VAL A 236 -1.60 17.10 -0.66
N ASN A 237 -2.07 17.43 0.54
CA ASN A 237 -1.30 17.99 1.65
C ASN A 237 -0.63 16.92 2.52
N LEU A 238 -0.04 15.91 1.89
CA LEU A 238 0.69 14.82 2.55
C LEU A 238 1.90 14.47 1.68
N PRO A 239 3.10 14.25 2.24
CA PRO A 239 4.26 13.80 1.47
C PRO A 239 4.15 12.31 1.15
N LEU A 240 3.28 11.98 0.19
CA LEU A 240 2.80 10.61 -0.06
C LEU A 240 3.93 9.61 -0.36
N GLY A 241 4.92 9.99 -1.18
CA GLY A 241 6.03 9.10 -1.50
C GLY A 241 6.98 8.91 -0.32
N SER A 242 7.20 9.97 0.45
CA SER A 242 7.96 9.89 1.70
C SER A 242 7.24 8.99 2.72
N LEU A 243 5.92 9.12 2.89
CA LEU A 243 5.14 8.25 3.76
C LEU A 243 5.25 6.79 3.34
N LYS A 244 5.05 6.46 2.06
CA LYS A 244 5.20 5.08 1.58
C LYS A 244 6.61 4.54 1.85
N ALA A 245 7.64 5.36 1.72
CA ALA A 245 9.03 4.92 1.87
C ALA A 245 9.48 4.71 3.32
N TYR A 246 8.78 5.32 4.30
CA TYR A 246 9.21 5.32 5.70
C TYR A 246 8.17 4.81 6.71
N SER A 247 6.87 4.84 6.39
CA SER A 247 5.83 4.59 7.39
C SER A 247 4.57 3.88 6.88
N ASP A 248 3.92 4.39 5.83
CA ASP A 248 2.55 3.99 5.47
C ASP A 248 2.29 4.07 3.97
N ASP A 249 1.90 2.94 3.39
CA ASP A 249 1.47 2.77 2.00
C ASP A 249 0.08 3.36 1.68
N LEU A 250 -0.86 3.32 2.64
CA LEU A 250 -2.28 3.54 2.38
C LEU A 250 -2.57 4.91 1.73
N PRO A 251 -2.04 6.06 2.22
CA PRO A 251 -2.37 7.37 1.64
C PRO A 251 -1.97 7.50 0.18
N LEU A 252 -0.77 7.02 -0.19
CA LEU A 252 -0.29 7.07 -1.58
C LEU A 252 -1.19 6.21 -2.49
N ARG A 253 -1.52 5.00 -2.06
CA ARG A 253 -2.33 4.07 -2.86
C ARG A 253 -3.76 4.58 -3.06
N LEU A 254 -4.42 5.06 -2.00
CA LEU A 254 -5.80 5.57 -2.09
C LEU A 254 -5.89 6.77 -3.03
N THR A 255 -4.95 7.71 -2.91
CA THR A 255 -4.95 8.93 -3.73
C THR A 255 -4.61 8.65 -5.19
N LEU A 256 -3.66 7.74 -5.48
CA LEU A 256 -3.39 7.28 -6.85
C LEU A 256 -4.61 6.61 -7.47
N ARG A 257 -5.27 5.70 -6.75
CA ARG A 257 -6.47 5.02 -7.25
C ARG A 257 -7.63 5.99 -7.49
N ALA A 258 -7.87 6.91 -6.56
CA ALA A 258 -8.88 7.95 -6.71
C ALA A 258 -8.62 8.80 -7.97
N PHE A 259 -7.38 9.27 -8.14
CA PHE A 259 -6.99 10.07 -9.28
C PHE A 259 -7.08 9.29 -10.60
N LEU A 260 -6.37 8.18 -10.70
CA LEU A 260 -6.17 7.48 -11.97
C LEU A 260 -7.40 6.69 -12.40
N PHE A 261 -8.12 6.06 -11.47
CA PHE A 261 -9.19 5.10 -11.81
C PHE A 261 -10.59 5.68 -11.64
N LYS A 262 -10.82 6.54 -10.65
CA LYS A 262 -12.17 7.09 -10.42
C LYS A 262 -12.39 8.41 -11.14
N LEU A 263 -11.43 9.33 -11.04
CA LEU A 263 -11.53 10.63 -11.71
C LEU A 263 -11.21 10.53 -13.20
N LEU A 264 -10.08 9.91 -13.55
CA LEU A 264 -9.61 9.85 -14.94
C LEU A 264 -10.05 8.60 -15.69
N ARG A 265 -10.50 7.56 -14.99
CA ARG A 265 -10.94 6.27 -15.58
C ARG A 265 -9.90 5.67 -16.52
N LEU A 266 -8.63 5.79 -16.16
CA LEU A 266 -7.54 5.25 -16.95
C LEU A 266 -7.58 3.72 -16.94
N PRO A 267 -7.29 3.10 -18.11
CA PRO A 267 -7.14 1.66 -18.15
C PRO A 267 -5.90 1.23 -17.38
N HIS A 268 -6.02 0.10 -16.71
CA HIS A 268 -4.96 -0.52 -15.92
C HIS A 268 -5.16 -2.03 -15.89
N LEU A 269 -4.12 -2.78 -15.57
CA LEU A 269 -4.28 -4.19 -15.25
C LEU A 269 -4.79 -4.35 -13.82
N VAL A 270 -5.73 -5.25 -13.63
CA VAL A 270 -6.27 -5.55 -12.30
C VAL A 270 -5.33 -6.54 -11.60
N ASN A 271 -4.82 -6.14 -10.44
CA ASN A 271 -3.81 -6.88 -9.66
C ASN A 271 -4.41 -7.97 -8.76
N VAL A 272 -5.61 -8.45 -9.10
CA VAL A 272 -6.28 -9.57 -8.42
C VAL A 272 -6.66 -10.67 -9.42
N PRO A 273 -6.55 -11.96 -9.03
CA PRO A 273 -6.89 -13.08 -9.89
C PRO A 273 -8.29 -12.96 -10.50
N LYS A 274 -8.37 -13.14 -11.83
CA LYS A 274 -9.63 -13.10 -12.60
C LYS A 274 -10.45 -11.82 -12.42
N ALA A 275 -9.83 -10.71 -11.98
CA ALA A 275 -10.50 -9.47 -11.61
C ALA A 275 -11.61 -9.66 -10.54
N ARG A 276 -11.44 -10.64 -9.63
CA ARG A 276 -12.34 -10.89 -8.49
C ARG A 276 -11.74 -10.32 -7.21
N GLY A 277 -12.57 -9.78 -6.32
CA GLY A 277 -12.10 -9.27 -5.03
C GLY A 277 -11.39 -10.37 -4.24
N GLY A 278 -10.33 -10.06 -3.51
CA GLY A 278 -9.58 -11.06 -2.75
C GLY A 278 -9.78 -10.90 -1.25
N LEU A 279 -10.01 -12.01 -0.54
CA LEU A 279 -10.02 -12.04 0.90
C LEU A 279 -9.06 -13.12 1.42
N VAL A 280 -8.16 -12.71 2.30
CA VAL A 280 -7.42 -13.63 3.17
C VAL A 280 -8.13 -13.65 4.52
N ILE A 281 -8.52 -14.83 4.98
CA ILE A 281 -8.93 -15.07 6.36
C ILE A 281 -7.77 -15.79 7.02
N ASN A 282 -7.11 -15.11 7.97
CA ASN A 282 -5.94 -15.64 8.65
C ASN A 282 -6.25 -15.93 10.12
N TRP A 283 -6.13 -17.19 10.53
CA TRP A 283 -6.27 -17.63 11.91
C TRP A 283 -4.89 -17.82 12.52
N HIS A 284 -4.59 -17.14 13.63
CA HIS A 284 -3.36 -17.40 14.39
C HIS A 284 -3.66 -18.42 15.49
N ILE A 285 -2.81 -19.43 15.58
CA ILE A 285 -2.93 -20.57 16.48
C ILE A 285 -1.64 -20.61 17.31
N ASP A 286 -1.74 -20.22 18.57
CA ASP A 286 -0.59 -19.89 19.40
C ASP A 286 -0.62 -20.51 20.79
N ALA A 287 -1.71 -21.20 21.16
CA ALA A 287 -1.90 -21.72 22.50
C ALA A 287 -2.67 -23.05 22.54
N ASN A 288 -2.52 -23.78 23.63
CA ASN A 288 -3.27 -25.03 23.86
C ASN A 288 -4.80 -24.84 23.94
N THR A 289 -5.29 -23.61 24.12
CA THR A 289 -6.72 -23.27 24.01
C THR A 289 -7.28 -23.54 22.62
N ASP A 290 -6.43 -23.62 21.60
CA ASP A 290 -6.85 -23.98 20.24
C ASP A 290 -7.19 -25.47 20.09
N TRP A 291 -6.77 -26.33 21.02
CA TRP A 291 -7.14 -27.76 21.01
C TRP A 291 -8.64 -27.98 21.16
N SER A 292 -9.35 -27.09 21.85
CA SER A 292 -10.82 -27.11 21.91
C SER A 292 -11.46 -26.24 20.84
N SER A 293 -10.79 -25.15 20.44
CA SER A 293 -11.33 -24.17 19.49
C SER A 293 -11.33 -24.67 18.05
N ILE A 294 -10.33 -25.44 17.61
CA ILE A 294 -10.26 -26.00 16.26
C ILE A 294 -11.39 -27.01 15.99
N PRO A 295 -11.64 -28.01 16.85
CA PRO A 295 -12.80 -28.89 16.69
C PRO A 295 -14.13 -28.13 16.70
N MET A 296 -14.26 -27.11 17.55
CA MET A 296 -15.45 -26.24 17.58
C MET A 296 -15.62 -25.50 16.24
N MET A 297 -14.55 -24.92 15.69
CA MET A 297 -14.59 -24.24 14.39
C MET A 297 -15.11 -25.14 13.28
N ILE A 298 -14.63 -26.38 13.24
CA ILE A 298 -15.01 -27.36 12.22
C ILE A 298 -16.45 -27.81 12.42
N LYS A 299 -16.79 -28.25 13.63
CA LYS A 299 -18.12 -28.77 13.96
C LYS A 299 -19.21 -27.73 13.73
N GLU A 300 -18.97 -26.51 14.17
CA GLU A 300 -19.94 -25.41 14.08
C GLU A 300 -19.83 -24.67 12.73
N GLY A 301 -18.97 -25.11 11.80
CA GLY A 301 -18.84 -24.61 10.43
C GLY A 301 -18.37 -23.15 10.31
N TYR A 302 -17.41 -22.77 11.14
CA TYR A 302 -16.63 -21.53 11.01
C TYR A 302 -15.49 -21.67 9.98
N VAL A 303 -15.25 -22.88 9.50
CA VAL A 303 -14.43 -23.19 8.33
C VAL A 303 -15.28 -23.93 7.30
N SER A 304 -14.87 -23.84 6.03
CA SER A 304 -15.57 -24.45 4.90
C SER A 304 -14.54 -24.97 3.91
N GLU A 305 -14.70 -26.19 3.39
CA GLU A 305 -13.82 -26.77 2.36
C GLU A 305 -13.89 -25.99 1.04
N ASN A 306 -14.92 -25.14 0.87
CA ASN A 306 -15.06 -24.26 -0.28
C ASN A 306 -14.25 -22.96 -0.15
N LEU A 307 -13.64 -22.70 1.00
CA LEU A 307 -12.82 -21.51 1.26
C LEU A 307 -11.43 -21.96 1.73
N GLU A 308 -10.37 -21.57 1.01
CA GLU A 308 -9.01 -21.87 1.43
C GLU A 308 -8.47 -20.73 2.30
N GLN A 309 -8.22 -21.03 3.58
CA GLN A 309 -7.82 -20.04 4.60
C GLN A 309 -6.34 -20.19 4.98
N SER A 310 -5.80 -19.20 5.68
CA SER A 310 -4.42 -19.21 6.21
C SER A 310 -4.44 -19.53 7.70
N PHE A 311 -3.87 -20.67 8.12
CA PHE A 311 -3.74 -21.06 9.53
C PHE A 311 -2.28 -20.96 9.97
N HIS A 312 -1.92 -19.94 10.73
CA HIS A 312 -0.53 -19.73 11.13
C HIS A 312 -0.30 -20.25 12.54
N ILE A 313 0.65 -21.18 12.68
CA ILE A 313 0.83 -21.97 13.92
C ILE A 313 2.17 -21.69 14.59
N THR A 314 2.14 -21.51 15.91
CA THR A 314 3.32 -21.59 16.77
C THR A 314 3.48 -23.03 17.25
N ALA A 315 4.61 -23.67 16.98
CA ALA A 315 4.76 -25.12 17.13
C ALA A 315 5.10 -25.60 18.55
N GLY A 316 5.60 -24.71 19.41
CA GLY A 316 6.16 -25.08 20.71
C GLY A 316 5.12 -25.45 21.76
N ASP A 317 5.61 -26.16 22.76
CA ASP A 317 4.91 -26.71 23.92
C ASP A 317 4.66 -25.69 25.04
N PHE A 318 5.29 -24.52 24.96
CA PHE A 318 5.08 -23.40 25.88
C PHE A 318 4.80 -22.10 25.11
N ARG A 319 4.26 -21.09 25.80
CA ARG A 319 3.86 -19.82 25.16
C ARG A 319 4.58 -18.60 25.72
N ASP A 320 4.56 -18.43 27.04
CA ASP A 320 4.98 -17.22 27.74
C ASP A 320 6.38 -17.38 28.34
N VAL A 321 6.61 -18.52 29.00
CA VAL A 321 7.89 -18.91 29.59
C VAL A 321 8.15 -20.39 29.37
N SER A 322 9.42 -20.78 29.26
CA SER A 322 9.80 -22.18 29.06
C SER A 322 9.18 -23.08 30.13
N GLY A 323 8.44 -24.10 29.70
CA GLY A 323 7.82 -25.10 30.57
C GLY A 323 6.43 -24.76 31.10
N ASP A 324 5.82 -23.64 30.72
CA ASP A 324 4.45 -23.29 31.16
C ASP A 324 3.35 -24.22 30.61
N GLY A 325 3.66 -25.02 29.58
CA GLY A 325 2.71 -25.94 28.97
C GLY A 325 1.53 -25.27 28.25
N LEU A 326 1.60 -23.95 28.02
CA LEU A 326 0.53 -23.15 27.42
C LEU A 326 0.61 -23.10 25.89
N GLY A 327 1.69 -23.62 25.30
CA GLY A 327 1.90 -23.63 23.86
C GLY A 327 0.99 -24.62 23.14
N PHE A 328 0.84 -24.44 21.83
CA PHE A 328 -0.01 -25.30 21.01
C PHE A 328 0.56 -26.72 20.82
N ASP A 329 1.87 -26.91 21.02
CA ASP A 329 2.56 -28.22 20.96
C ASP A 329 2.30 -28.97 19.64
N ALA A 330 2.52 -28.32 18.49
CA ALA A 330 2.18 -28.87 17.17
C ALA A 330 2.85 -30.22 16.89
N CYS A 331 4.05 -30.47 17.42
CA CYS A 331 4.77 -31.74 17.26
C CYS A 331 4.46 -32.79 18.33
N GLY A 332 3.65 -32.46 19.33
CA GLY A 332 3.17 -33.36 20.36
C GLY A 332 1.64 -33.43 20.32
N LYS A 333 0.99 -32.95 21.37
CA LYS A 333 -0.47 -33.03 21.55
C LYS A 333 -1.25 -32.25 20.50
N GLY A 334 -0.66 -31.20 19.94
CA GLY A 334 -1.23 -30.35 18.91
C GLY A 334 -1.32 -30.99 17.52
N GLU A 335 -0.56 -32.07 17.24
CA GLU A 335 -0.39 -32.60 15.87
C GLU A 335 -1.73 -32.97 15.22
N ILE A 336 -2.65 -33.59 15.97
CA ILE A 336 -3.95 -33.99 15.46
C ILE A 336 -4.76 -32.78 14.96
N TYR A 337 -4.68 -31.65 15.64
CA TYR A 337 -5.42 -30.44 15.28
C TYR A 337 -4.82 -29.73 14.05
N VAL A 338 -3.49 -29.80 13.86
CA VAL A 338 -2.87 -29.36 12.61
C VAL A 338 -3.44 -30.16 11.43
N ARG A 339 -3.54 -31.48 11.58
CA ARG A 339 -4.08 -32.36 10.53
C ARG A 339 -5.55 -32.09 10.22
N MET A 340 -6.34 -31.75 11.24
CA MET A 340 -7.75 -31.37 11.07
C MET A 340 -7.94 -30.12 10.21
N LEU A 341 -6.96 -29.21 10.15
CA LEU A 341 -7.05 -27.96 9.40
C LEU A 341 -6.65 -28.06 7.93
N LEU A 342 -5.89 -29.11 7.54
CA LEU A 342 -5.38 -29.30 6.18
C LEU A 342 -6.47 -29.25 5.07
N PRO A 343 -7.70 -29.77 5.27
CA PRO A 343 -8.76 -29.68 4.26
C PRO A 343 -9.30 -28.26 4.03
N TYR A 344 -9.03 -27.32 4.94
CA TYR A 344 -9.66 -25.99 4.95
C TYR A 344 -8.73 -24.86 4.51
N GLY A 345 -7.50 -25.17 4.10
CA GLY A 345 -6.53 -24.16 3.70
C GLY A 345 -5.09 -24.59 3.86
N VAL A 346 -4.22 -23.60 4.13
CA VAL A 346 -2.78 -23.83 4.27
C VAL A 346 -2.32 -23.48 5.67
N ILE A 347 -1.44 -24.33 6.20
CA ILE A 347 -0.64 -24.07 7.39
C ILE A 347 0.53 -23.16 7.02
N GLY A 348 0.70 -22.09 7.79
CA GLY A 348 1.85 -21.19 7.78
C GLY A 348 2.54 -21.12 9.15
N SER A 349 3.63 -20.39 9.20
CA SER A 349 4.48 -20.26 10.40
C SER A 349 4.06 -19.05 11.22
N HIS A 350 3.80 -19.20 12.52
CA HIS A 350 3.50 -18.08 13.40
C HIS A 350 4.64 -17.80 14.40
N GLY A 351 5.79 -17.37 13.87
CA GLY A 351 6.96 -17.04 14.70
C GLY A 351 7.99 -18.15 14.81
N GLY A 352 8.68 -18.16 15.95
CA GLY A 352 9.86 -19.00 16.18
C GLY A 352 9.58 -20.35 16.86
N TRP A 353 9.14 -20.36 18.12
CA TRP A 353 8.83 -21.64 18.78
C TRP A 353 7.72 -21.46 19.82
N ALA A 354 7.80 -20.41 20.61
CA ALA A 354 6.82 -20.07 21.64
C ALA A 354 6.40 -18.62 21.49
N HIS A 355 5.09 -18.34 21.42
CA HIS A 355 4.55 -17.11 20.85
C HIS A 355 5.05 -15.85 21.58
N ASN A 356 4.71 -15.70 22.87
CA ASN A 356 5.04 -14.53 23.66
C ASN A 356 6.52 -14.53 24.07
N TRP A 357 7.07 -15.69 24.41
CA TRP A 357 8.49 -15.82 24.74
C TRP A 357 9.39 -15.34 23.59
N PHE A 358 9.06 -15.72 22.34
CA PHE A 358 9.82 -15.33 21.16
C PHE A 358 9.71 -13.82 20.88
N SER A 359 8.49 -13.27 20.84
CA SER A 359 8.32 -11.83 20.61
C SER A 359 8.96 -10.97 21.69
N ASN A 360 8.79 -11.35 22.96
CA ASN A 360 9.34 -10.61 24.09
C ASN A 360 10.87 -10.72 24.10
N GLY A 361 11.42 -11.90 23.81
CA GLY A 361 12.86 -12.10 23.69
C GLY A 361 13.49 -11.22 22.59
N ILE A 362 12.79 -10.98 21.48
CA ILE A 362 13.24 -10.05 20.44
C ILE A 362 13.21 -8.60 20.95
N ILE A 363 12.08 -8.16 21.54
CA ILE A 363 11.92 -6.79 22.07
C ILE A 363 12.98 -6.50 23.14
N GLU A 364 13.25 -7.45 24.02
CA GLU A 364 14.20 -7.33 25.13
C GLU A 364 15.67 -7.51 24.69
N GLY A 365 15.93 -7.80 23.41
CA GLY A 365 17.28 -8.04 22.89
C GLY A 365 17.93 -9.34 23.36
N LYS A 366 17.16 -10.27 23.93
CA LYS A 366 17.62 -11.60 24.36
C LYS A 366 17.72 -12.61 23.20
N ILE A 367 16.97 -12.38 22.13
CA ILE A 367 16.97 -13.17 20.90
C ILE A 367 17.55 -12.31 19.78
N GLY A 368 18.79 -12.59 19.39
CA GLY A 368 19.48 -11.93 18.29
C GLY A 368 19.09 -12.48 16.91
N HIS A 369 19.58 -11.85 15.84
CA HIS A 369 19.20 -12.19 14.46
C HIS A 369 19.39 -13.66 14.07
N GLU A 370 20.51 -14.29 14.47
CA GLU A 370 20.76 -15.71 14.18
C GLU A 370 19.74 -16.60 14.91
N GLN A 371 19.46 -16.31 16.18
CA GLN A 371 18.47 -17.04 16.96
C GLN A 371 17.04 -16.85 16.40
N ILE A 372 16.71 -15.67 15.88
CA ILE A 372 15.43 -15.46 15.16
C ILE A 372 15.31 -16.47 14.02
N ARG A 373 16.35 -16.61 13.19
CA ARG A 373 16.36 -17.58 12.09
C ARG A 373 16.23 -19.01 12.59
N GLU A 374 17.03 -19.40 13.59
CA GLU A 374 17.02 -20.75 14.15
C GLU A 374 15.65 -21.13 14.68
N TYR A 375 15.01 -20.24 15.43
CA TYR A 375 13.66 -20.51 15.94
C TYR A 375 12.65 -20.59 14.79
N ILE A 376 12.64 -19.68 13.82
CA ILE A 376 11.72 -19.80 12.67
C ILE A 376 11.92 -21.13 11.95
N GLN A 377 13.18 -21.57 11.74
CA GLN A 377 13.47 -22.87 11.16
C GLN A 377 12.97 -24.03 12.03
N LYS A 378 13.11 -23.94 13.35
CA LYS A 378 12.58 -24.93 14.30
C LYS A 378 11.06 -25.03 14.21
N ASN A 379 10.35 -23.91 14.13
CA ASN A 379 8.90 -23.88 13.88
C ASN A 379 8.56 -24.62 12.59
N ASN A 380 9.24 -24.24 11.51
CA ASN A 380 8.97 -24.76 10.17
C ASN A 380 9.24 -26.26 10.12
N ALA A 381 10.38 -26.73 10.60
CA ALA A 381 10.73 -28.15 10.59
C ALA A 381 9.66 -29.01 11.28
N CYS A 382 9.08 -28.52 12.38
CA CYS A 382 7.97 -29.20 13.04
C CYS A 382 6.72 -29.28 12.15
N LEU A 383 6.29 -28.14 11.60
CA LEU A 383 5.07 -28.04 10.82
C LEU A 383 5.19 -28.74 9.45
N GLU A 384 6.32 -28.58 8.75
CA GLU A 384 6.60 -29.20 7.45
C GLU A 384 6.61 -30.74 7.53
N ARG A 385 7.01 -31.30 8.68
CA ARG A 385 6.91 -32.74 8.96
C ARG A 385 5.46 -33.23 8.98
N ILE A 386 4.53 -32.41 9.47
CA ILE A 386 3.12 -32.75 9.62
C ILE A 386 2.38 -32.51 8.30
N THR A 387 2.67 -31.38 7.65
CA THR A 387 1.99 -30.91 6.44
C THR A 387 2.52 -31.53 5.16
N VAL A 388 3.77 -32.01 5.16
CA VAL A 388 4.46 -32.60 4.00
C VAL A 388 4.62 -31.62 2.84
N TYR A 389 4.71 -30.32 3.15
CA TYR A 389 5.08 -29.29 2.18
C TYR A 389 5.88 -28.17 2.86
N LYS A 390 6.62 -27.42 2.05
CA LYS A 390 7.42 -26.27 2.52
C LYS A 390 6.53 -25.07 2.86
N LEU A 391 6.72 -24.48 4.04
CA LEU A 391 5.92 -23.31 4.45
C LEU A 391 6.26 -22.08 3.61
N ARG A 392 5.23 -21.29 3.27
CA ARG A 392 5.35 -20.08 2.43
C ARG A 392 4.78 -18.81 3.05
N GLU A 393 4.05 -18.93 4.15
CA GLU A 393 3.34 -17.83 4.83
C GLU A 393 3.83 -17.69 6.27
N TYR A 394 4.00 -16.44 6.72
CA TYR A 394 4.50 -16.14 8.06
C TYR A 394 3.65 -15.08 8.78
N SER A 395 3.42 -15.25 10.07
CA SER A 395 2.93 -14.19 10.97
C SER A 395 3.88 -13.98 12.14
N ALA A 396 4.30 -12.75 12.38
CA ALA A 396 5.09 -12.42 13.56
C ALA A 396 4.23 -12.44 14.83
N PRO A 397 4.63 -13.18 15.89
CA PRO A 397 3.98 -13.12 17.20
C PRO A 397 3.91 -11.69 17.72
N ASN A 398 2.74 -11.29 18.21
CA ASN A 398 2.45 -9.93 18.69
C ASN A 398 2.77 -8.82 17.66
N GLY A 399 2.87 -9.15 16.36
CA GLY A 399 3.28 -8.19 15.32
C GLY A 399 4.75 -7.77 15.38
N VAL A 400 5.58 -8.43 16.20
CA VAL A 400 7.01 -8.07 16.37
C VAL A 400 7.81 -8.52 15.15
N HIS A 401 7.90 -7.62 14.17
CA HIS A 401 8.55 -7.88 12.89
C HIS A 401 9.66 -6.86 12.60
N PRO A 402 10.84 -6.94 13.25
CA PRO A 402 11.95 -6.03 12.97
C PRO A 402 12.35 -6.07 11.50
N GLN A 403 12.09 -4.96 10.80
CA GLN A 403 12.51 -4.75 9.43
C GLN A 403 13.96 -4.24 9.39
N PRO A 404 14.75 -4.58 8.37
CA PRO A 404 14.44 -5.53 7.28
C PRO A 404 14.75 -6.99 7.63
N TYR A 405 15.20 -7.26 8.87
CA TYR A 405 15.88 -8.51 9.24
C TYR A 405 14.99 -9.75 9.10
N ILE A 406 13.78 -9.72 9.67
CA ILE A 406 12.88 -10.88 9.57
C ILE A 406 12.50 -11.13 8.10
N THR A 407 12.16 -10.10 7.33
CA THR A 407 11.79 -10.28 5.93
C THR A 407 12.93 -10.88 5.10
N LYS A 408 14.19 -10.54 5.38
CA LYS A 408 15.35 -11.19 4.74
C LYS A 408 15.47 -12.66 5.11
N ILE A 409 15.29 -13.00 6.39
CA ILE A 409 15.25 -14.40 6.84
C ILE A 409 14.14 -15.16 6.12
N LEU A 410 12.95 -14.57 6.02
CA LEU A 410 11.82 -15.17 5.31
C LEU A 410 12.13 -15.39 3.82
N GLU A 411 12.74 -14.42 3.15
CA GLU A 411 13.15 -14.57 1.74
C GLU A 411 14.14 -15.74 1.57
N ASP A 412 15.16 -15.81 2.42
CA ASP A 412 16.18 -16.87 2.38
C ASP A 412 15.60 -18.26 2.66
N LEU A 413 14.62 -18.33 3.57
CA LEU A 413 13.92 -19.58 3.89
C LEU A 413 12.89 -19.98 2.83
N GLY A 414 12.59 -19.10 1.86
CA GLY A 414 11.69 -19.40 0.73
C GLY A 414 10.22 -19.06 0.96
N PHE A 415 9.92 -18.22 1.97
CA PHE A 415 8.60 -17.62 2.12
C PHE A 415 8.32 -16.63 0.98
N ASN A 416 7.06 -16.44 0.65
CA ASN A 416 6.64 -15.42 -0.33
C ASN A 416 5.70 -14.37 0.27
N SER A 417 5.23 -14.58 1.51
CA SER A 417 4.24 -13.71 2.11
C SER A 417 4.37 -13.66 3.63
N TYR A 418 3.98 -12.52 4.21
CA TYR A 418 3.87 -12.38 5.66
C TYR A 418 2.77 -11.40 6.08
N TYR A 419 2.15 -11.69 7.22
CA TYR A 419 1.17 -10.83 7.87
C TYR A 419 1.88 -9.60 8.41
N TYR A 420 1.29 -8.41 8.22
CA TYR A 420 1.92 -7.16 8.59
C TYR A 420 0.98 -6.22 9.32
N VAL A 421 1.48 -5.63 10.41
CA VAL A 421 0.74 -4.64 11.21
C VAL A 421 0.92 -3.20 10.72
N GLY A 422 1.92 -2.94 9.87
CA GLY A 422 2.15 -1.66 9.22
C GLY A 422 1.31 -1.48 7.95
N ASP A 423 1.51 -0.38 7.24
CA ASP A 423 0.79 -0.01 6.00
C ASP A 423 -0.74 0.09 6.15
N SER A 424 -1.22 0.31 7.38
CA SER A 424 -2.59 0.75 7.70
C SER A 424 -3.73 -0.01 7.02
N GLY A 425 -3.58 -1.31 6.77
CA GLY A 425 -4.62 -2.13 6.11
C GLY A 425 -4.74 -1.89 4.59
N SER A 426 -3.66 -1.46 3.95
CA SER A 426 -3.53 -1.36 2.50
C SER A 426 -3.60 -2.74 1.81
N SER A 427 -3.60 -2.75 0.47
CA SER A 427 -3.46 -3.96 -0.33
C SER A 427 -2.12 -4.67 -0.06
N PRO A 428 -2.00 -5.98 -0.37
CA PRO A 428 -0.73 -6.66 -0.36
C PRO A 428 0.29 -5.90 -1.21
N ASN A 429 1.46 -5.65 -0.65
CA ASN A 429 2.43 -4.74 -1.27
C ASN A 429 3.87 -5.11 -0.94
N ARG A 430 4.81 -4.54 -1.71
CA ARG A 430 6.24 -4.57 -1.36
C ARG A 430 6.49 -3.43 -0.37
N THR A 431 6.83 -3.80 0.86
CA THR A 431 7.08 -2.87 1.95
C THR A 431 8.37 -2.10 1.78
N PHE A 432 8.41 -0.93 2.39
CA PHE A 432 9.60 -0.11 2.49
C PHE A 432 9.95 0.08 3.96
N PHE A 433 11.24 0.24 4.22
CA PHE A 433 11.77 0.55 5.53
C PHE A 433 12.98 1.46 5.35
N ASN A 434 13.00 2.58 6.07
CA ASN A 434 14.07 3.58 6.02
C ASN A 434 14.43 4.03 4.60
N GLY A 435 13.43 4.23 3.73
CA GLY A 435 13.63 4.72 2.36
C GLY A 435 13.94 3.64 1.32
N PHE A 436 14.07 2.37 1.72
CA PHE A 436 14.40 1.27 0.82
C PHE A 436 13.30 0.21 0.80
N LYS A 437 13.04 -0.33 -0.40
CA LYS A 437 12.18 -1.50 -0.55
C LYS A 437 12.84 -2.71 0.14
N VAL A 438 12.08 -3.38 1.01
CA VAL A 438 12.59 -4.44 1.88
C VAL A 438 12.88 -5.72 1.09
N SER A 439 11.95 -6.13 0.23
CA SER A 439 12.09 -7.33 -0.61
C SER A 439 11.37 -7.17 -1.95
N ASN A 440 11.85 -7.89 -2.96
CA ASN A 440 11.16 -8.06 -4.25
C ASN A 440 10.44 -9.41 -4.37
N LYS A 441 10.61 -10.30 -3.39
CA LYS A 441 10.13 -11.69 -3.45
C LYS A 441 9.16 -12.05 -2.34
N VAL A 442 9.14 -11.28 -1.26
CA VAL A 442 8.24 -11.49 -0.12
C VAL A 442 7.27 -10.31 -0.02
N VAL A 443 5.98 -10.62 -0.04
CA VAL A 443 4.89 -9.63 -0.05
C VAL A 443 4.31 -9.49 1.35
N ALA A 444 4.15 -8.26 1.82
CA ALA A 444 3.45 -7.99 3.07
C ALA A 444 1.94 -7.99 2.86
N PHE A 445 1.20 -8.49 3.84
CA PHE A 445 -0.26 -8.43 3.88
C PHE A 445 -0.68 -7.61 5.10
N PRO A 446 -0.91 -6.30 4.90
CA PRO A 446 -1.40 -5.41 5.95
C PRO A 446 -2.75 -5.90 6.50
N VAL A 447 -2.86 -5.99 7.82
CA VAL A 447 -4.11 -6.36 8.50
C VAL A 447 -5.13 -5.22 8.40
N ILE A 448 -6.38 -5.57 8.08
CA ILE A 448 -7.49 -4.63 8.24
C ILE A 448 -7.95 -4.60 9.70
N THR A 449 -8.23 -3.41 10.21
CA THR A 449 -8.61 -3.20 11.61
C THR A 449 -9.99 -2.57 11.71
N TYR A 450 -10.72 -2.92 12.78
CA TYR A 450 -11.85 -2.13 13.24
C TYR A 450 -11.31 -1.03 14.15
N GLU A 451 -11.25 0.18 13.61
CA GLU A 451 -10.51 1.29 14.19
C GLU A 451 -9.07 0.89 14.52
N LYS A 452 -8.73 0.81 15.81
CA LYS A 452 -7.40 0.43 16.31
C LYS A 452 -7.26 -1.03 16.70
N ASN A 453 -8.33 -1.82 16.58
CA ASN A 453 -8.39 -3.21 17.03
C ASN A 453 -8.31 -4.16 15.82
N ALA A 454 -7.40 -5.13 15.86
CA ALA A 454 -7.20 -6.10 14.77
C ALA A 454 -7.97 -7.40 15.02
N SER A 455 -7.89 -7.95 16.23
CA SER A 455 -8.53 -9.23 16.57
C SER A 455 -9.93 -9.05 17.15
N LEU A 456 -10.75 -10.11 17.07
CA LEU A 456 -12.07 -10.15 17.70
C LEU A 456 -11.98 -9.98 19.23
N TYR A 457 -10.90 -10.43 19.87
CA TYR A 457 -10.67 -10.17 21.29
C TYR A 457 -10.49 -8.68 21.61
N GLU A 458 -9.66 -7.98 20.84
CA GLU A 458 -9.44 -6.54 21.01
C GLU A 458 -10.73 -5.75 20.74
N ILE A 459 -11.50 -6.14 19.72
CA ILE A 459 -12.80 -5.54 19.40
C ILE A 459 -13.80 -5.74 20.56
N GLN A 460 -13.82 -6.93 21.17
CA GLN A 460 -14.64 -7.19 22.37
C GLN A 460 -14.21 -6.34 23.56
N LYS A 461 -12.90 -6.21 23.80
CA LYS A 461 -12.37 -5.35 24.86
C LYS A 461 -12.75 -3.88 24.66
N ALA A 462 -12.90 -3.44 23.41
CA ALA A 462 -13.37 -2.10 23.08
C ALA A 462 -14.90 -1.93 23.25
N GLY A 463 -15.64 -2.97 23.66
CA GLY A 463 -17.07 -2.91 23.92
C GLY A 463 -17.94 -2.85 22.66
N VAL A 464 -17.40 -3.25 21.51
CA VAL A 464 -18.12 -3.19 20.23
C VAL A 464 -19.21 -4.28 20.20
N PRO A 465 -20.48 -3.94 19.93
CA PRO A 465 -21.55 -4.93 19.90
C PRO A 465 -21.47 -5.82 18.65
N GLU A 466 -22.01 -7.04 18.73
CA GLU A 466 -21.87 -8.06 17.68
C GLU A 466 -22.44 -7.64 16.32
N ASN A 467 -23.53 -6.86 16.30
CA ASN A 467 -24.08 -6.31 15.07
C ASN A 467 -23.09 -5.38 14.34
N LYS A 468 -22.31 -4.59 15.09
CA LYS A 468 -21.28 -3.72 14.53
C LYS A 468 -20.08 -4.51 14.01
N VAL A 469 -19.70 -5.57 14.70
CA VAL A 469 -18.69 -6.51 14.19
C VAL A 469 -19.15 -7.16 12.90
N LYS A 470 -20.42 -7.56 12.82
CA LYS A 470 -21.01 -8.09 11.58
C LYS A 470 -20.98 -7.07 10.44
N GLU A 471 -21.43 -5.84 10.69
CA GLU A 471 -21.38 -4.74 9.71
C GLU A 471 -19.96 -4.53 9.19
N PHE A 472 -18.96 -4.54 10.08
CA PHE A 472 -17.56 -4.43 9.70
C PHE A 472 -17.11 -5.60 8.81
N LEU A 473 -17.32 -6.85 9.25
CA LEU A 473 -16.92 -8.05 8.50
C LEU A 473 -17.58 -8.11 7.12
N PHE A 474 -18.87 -7.78 7.02
CA PHE A 474 -19.59 -7.70 5.75
C PHE A 474 -19.05 -6.55 4.88
N GLY A 475 -18.75 -5.41 5.50
CA GLY A 475 -18.12 -4.29 4.83
C GLY A 475 -16.80 -4.67 4.16
N ILE A 476 -16.01 -5.59 4.74
CA ILE A 476 -14.78 -6.10 4.11
C ILE A 476 -15.12 -6.83 2.81
N LEU A 477 -16.12 -7.73 2.82
CA LEU A 477 -16.55 -8.49 1.64
C LEU A 477 -17.04 -7.56 0.52
N ASP A 478 -17.88 -6.60 0.86
CA ASP A 478 -18.40 -5.62 -0.10
C ASP A 478 -17.28 -4.75 -0.67
N TYR A 479 -16.33 -4.36 0.18
CA TYR A 479 -15.19 -3.55 -0.21
C TYR A 479 -14.26 -4.28 -1.19
N VAL A 480 -13.86 -5.52 -0.90
CA VAL A 480 -12.97 -6.29 -1.80
C VAL A 480 -13.66 -6.58 -3.13
N ASN A 481 -14.97 -6.85 -3.12
CA ASN A 481 -15.76 -7.07 -4.33
C ASN A 481 -15.86 -5.79 -5.18
N ARG A 482 -16.20 -4.65 -4.56
CA ARG A 482 -16.38 -3.38 -5.26
C ARG A 482 -15.06 -2.82 -5.79
N GLU A 483 -14.03 -2.77 -4.95
CA GLU A 483 -12.76 -2.11 -5.29
C GLU A 483 -11.79 -3.03 -6.05
N ARG A 484 -12.11 -4.33 -6.17
CA ARG A 484 -11.27 -5.35 -6.81
C ARG A 484 -9.85 -5.39 -6.22
N VAL A 485 -9.78 -5.46 -4.90
CA VAL A 485 -8.53 -5.49 -4.13
C VAL A 485 -8.48 -6.72 -3.22
N VAL A 486 -7.29 -7.03 -2.70
CA VAL A 486 -7.11 -8.06 -1.68
C VAL A 486 -7.04 -7.41 -0.30
N ARG A 487 -7.74 -7.96 0.70
CA ARG A 487 -7.61 -7.58 2.12
C ARG A 487 -7.40 -8.80 3.00
N LEU A 488 -6.70 -8.59 4.12
CA LEU A 488 -6.49 -9.61 5.14
C LEU A 488 -7.30 -9.28 6.38
N PHE A 489 -8.21 -10.18 6.76
CA PHE A 489 -8.82 -10.23 8.07
C PHE A 489 -8.09 -11.28 8.93
N TYR A 490 -7.96 -10.99 10.23
CA TYR A 490 -7.25 -11.84 11.17
C TYR A 490 -7.96 -11.93 12.52
N SER A 491 -7.95 -13.11 13.13
CA SER A 491 -8.21 -13.32 14.57
C SER A 491 -7.69 -14.69 15.03
N HIS A 492 -7.94 -15.08 16.28
CA HIS A 492 -7.68 -16.43 16.78
C HIS A 492 -8.95 -17.29 16.80
N PRO A 493 -8.84 -18.63 16.66
CA PRO A 493 -9.95 -19.56 16.86
C PRO A 493 -10.69 -19.36 18.18
N TYR A 494 -9.95 -19.19 19.28
CA TYR A 494 -10.54 -19.00 20.62
C TYR A 494 -11.23 -17.63 20.81
N ASP A 495 -11.15 -16.73 19.83
CA ASP A 495 -11.88 -15.47 19.86
C ASP A 495 -13.31 -15.59 19.31
N ILE A 496 -13.60 -16.60 18.50
CA ILE A 496 -14.90 -16.79 17.82
C ILE A 496 -16.09 -16.76 18.77
N PRO A 497 -16.06 -17.40 19.97
CA PRO A 497 -17.19 -17.35 20.91
C PRO A 497 -17.60 -15.95 21.38
N ARG A 498 -16.79 -14.91 21.10
CA ARG A 498 -17.11 -13.51 21.43
C ARG A 498 -18.12 -12.90 20.47
N TYR A 499 -18.12 -13.36 19.22
CA TYR A 499 -18.98 -12.89 18.13
C TYR A 499 -19.44 -14.06 17.24
N PRO A 500 -20.08 -15.08 17.82
CA PRO A 500 -20.34 -16.34 17.14
C PRO A 500 -21.26 -16.20 15.93
N LEU A 501 -22.27 -15.32 15.98
CA LEU A 501 -23.20 -15.09 14.87
C LEU A 501 -22.54 -14.25 13.78
N ALA A 502 -21.80 -13.19 14.15
CA ALA A 502 -21.13 -12.33 13.18
C ALA A 502 -20.10 -13.12 12.34
N VAL A 503 -19.27 -13.94 12.97
CA VAL A 503 -18.27 -14.76 12.26
C VAL A 503 -18.96 -15.83 11.41
N LYS A 504 -19.99 -16.50 11.93
CA LYS A 504 -20.71 -17.55 11.19
C LYS A 504 -21.36 -16.99 9.92
N GLU A 505 -22.03 -15.85 10.03
CA GLU A 505 -22.64 -15.17 8.90
C GLU A 505 -21.59 -14.65 7.91
N PHE A 506 -20.45 -14.15 8.39
CA PHE A 506 -19.34 -13.71 7.55
C PHE A 506 -18.78 -14.85 6.68
N ILE A 507 -18.49 -16.00 7.28
CA ILE A 507 -18.01 -17.19 6.55
C ILE A 507 -19.03 -17.65 5.51
N LYS A 508 -20.31 -17.73 5.89
CA LYS A 508 -21.40 -18.08 4.97
C LYS A 508 -21.48 -17.12 3.78
N LYS A 509 -21.44 -15.80 4.05
CA LYS A 509 -21.50 -14.77 3.02
C LYS A 509 -20.28 -14.83 2.09
N ALA A 510 -19.09 -15.06 2.65
CA ALA A 510 -17.86 -15.20 1.87
C ALA A 510 -17.94 -16.41 0.91
N GLU A 511 -18.47 -17.54 1.38
CA GLU A 511 -18.71 -18.73 0.55
C GLU A 511 -19.74 -18.48 -0.57
N GLU A 512 -20.84 -17.81 -0.26
CA GLU A 512 -21.86 -17.43 -1.25
C GLU A 512 -21.27 -16.54 -2.36
N LEU A 513 -20.50 -15.51 -1.99
CA LEU A 513 -19.85 -14.61 -2.95
C LEU A 513 -18.76 -15.33 -3.76
N SER A 514 -18.04 -16.25 -3.14
CA SER A 514 -17.02 -17.04 -3.85
C SER A 514 -17.64 -17.99 -4.88
N LYS A 515 -18.74 -18.67 -4.53
CA LYS A 515 -19.52 -19.52 -5.44
C LYS A 515 -20.08 -18.74 -6.63
N LYS A 516 -20.51 -17.49 -6.43
CA LYS A 516 -20.94 -16.58 -7.52
C LYS A 516 -19.79 -16.05 -8.37
N GLY A 517 -18.54 -16.28 -7.96
CA GLY A 517 -17.36 -15.75 -8.65
C GLY A 517 -17.18 -14.25 -8.47
N GLU A 518 -17.74 -13.66 -7.42
CA GLU A 518 -17.59 -12.23 -7.10
C GLU A 518 -16.29 -11.95 -6.34
N ILE A 519 -15.91 -12.87 -5.45
CA ILE A 519 -14.65 -12.83 -4.68
C ILE A 519 -13.91 -14.17 -4.75
N GLU A 520 -12.63 -14.15 -4.39
CA GLU A 520 -11.85 -15.34 -4.05
C GLU A 520 -11.42 -15.25 -2.59
N VAL A 521 -11.73 -16.27 -1.80
CA VAL A 521 -11.17 -16.46 -0.46
C VAL A 521 -10.03 -17.46 -0.60
N LYS A 522 -8.80 -16.98 -0.45
CA LYS A 522 -7.58 -17.78 -0.69
C LYS A 522 -6.48 -17.41 0.31
N PRO A 523 -5.48 -18.28 0.49
CA PRO A 523 -4.36 -17.99 1.36
C PRO A 523 -3.46 -16.85 0.87
N MET A 524 -2.63 -16.33 1.75
CA MET A 524 -1.69 -15.24 1.45
C MET A 524 -0.72 -15.60 0.32
N SER A 525 -0.18 -16.82 0.35
CA SER A 525 0.79 -17.32 -0.60
C SER A 525 0.25 -17.36 -2.04
N TYR A 526 -1.04 -17.64 -2.20
CA TYR A 526 -1.72 -17.62 -3.49
C TYR A 526 -1.75 -16.20 -4.09
N PHE A 527 -2.21 -15.22 -3.31
CA PHE A 527 -2.25 -13.83 -3.75
C PHE A 527 -0.84 -13.24 -3.94
N ALA A 528 0.12 -13.61 -3.10
CA ALA A 528 1.51 -13.19 -3.24
C ALA A 528 2.12 -13.71 -4.54
N GLU A 529 1.90 -14.99 -4.86
CA GLU A 529 2.38 -15.57 -6.11
C GLU A 529 1.75 -14.89 -7.34
N PHE A 530 0.44 -14.61 -7.28
CA PHE A 530 -0.22 -13.83 -8.33
C PHE A 530 0.41 -12.45 -8.49
N LEU A 531 0.58 -11.69 -7.39
CA LEU A 531 1.12 -10.34 -7.42
C LEU A 531 2.57 -10.31 -7.94
N LEU A 532 3.41 -11.25 -7.50
CA LEU A 532 4.80 -11.36 -7.95
C LEU A 532 4.90 -11.71 -9.44
N ARG A 533 3.97 -12.51 -9.97
CA ARG A 533 3.86 -12.76 -11.41
C ARG A 533 3.35 -11.52 -12.14
N PHE A 534 2.31 -10.89 -11.62
CA PHE A 534 1.69 -9.68 -12.16
C PHE A 534 2.70 -8.55 -12.36
N ILE A 535 3.55 -8.28 -11.36
CA ILE A 535 4.58 -7.24 -11.42
C ILE A 535 5.62 -7.52 -12.53
N LYS A 536 5.86 -8.80 -12.87
CA LYS A 536 6.78 -9.20 -13.93
C LYS A 536 6.15 -9.12 -15.32
N THR A 537 4.82 -9.14 -15.41
CA THR A 537 4.10 -9.07 -16.68
C THR A 537 4.35 -7.72 -17.33
N LYS A 538 4.87 -7.74 -18.57
CA LYS A 538 4.97 -6.53 -19.38
C LYS A 538 3.66 -6.34 -20.13
N TYR A 539 3.14 -5.12 -20.13
CA TYR A 539 1.90 -4.81 -20.80
C TYR A 539 1.90 -3.42 -21.41
N ILE A 540 1.07 -3.27 -22.44
CA ILE A 540 0.93 -2.06 -23.21
C ILE A 540 -0.56 -1.87 -23.54
N PHE A 541 -1.06 -0.64 -23.36
CA PHE A 541 -2.40 -0.24 -23.78
C PHE A 541 -2.30 0.57 -25.08
N LYS A 542 -2.93 0.11 -26.15
CA LYS A 542 -3.01 0.83 -27.44
C LYS A 542 -4.46 1.15 -27.78
N VAL A 543 -4.68 2.31 -28.38
CA VAL A 543 -5.99 2.70 -28.90
C VAL A 543 -5.96 2.59 -30.42
N TYR A 544 -6.84 1.76 -30.98
CA TYR A 544 -7.00 1.54 -32.43
C TYR A 544 -8.47 1.74 -32.79
N ASN A 545 -8.80 2.73 -33.62
CA ASN A 545 -10.17 2.99 -34.11
C ASN A 545 -11.21 2.87 -32.98
N GLU A 546 -11.03 3.66 -31.91
CA GLU A 546 -11.87 3.70 -30.69
C GLU A 546 -11.86 2.44 -29.81
N ASN A 547 -11.24 1.34 -30.25
CA ASN A 547 -11.05 0.14 -29.44
C ASN A 547 -9.73 0.21 -28.66
N MET A 548 -9.79 -0.18 -27.39
CA MET A 548 -8.61 -0.36 -26.56
C MET A 548 -8.11 -1.80 -26.65
N VAL A 549 -6.85 -1.96 -27.03
CA VAL A 549 -6.17 -3.25 -27.12
C VAL A 549 -5.09 -3.31 -26.05
N VAL A 550 -5.10 -4.37 -25.26
CA VAL A 550 -4.06 -4.67 -24.29
C VAL A 550 -3.16 -5.76 -24.87
N ILE A 551 -1.87 -5.48 -24.95
CA ILE A 551 -0.86 -6.47 -25.37
C ILE A 551 -0.12 -6.91 -24.13
N LEU A 552 -0.17 -8.21 -23.81
CA LEU A 552 0.54 -8.82 -22.69
C LEU A 552 1.76 -9.58 -23.19
N LYS A 553 2.87 -9.47 -22.47
CA LYS A 553 4.08 -10.25 -22.68
C LYS A 553 4.56 -10.78 -21.32
N ASN A 554 4.45 -12.09 -21.13
CA ASN A 554 4.94 -12.80 -19.96
C ASN A 554 6.36 -13.33 -20.20
#